data_AF-A0A915USI4-F1
#
_entry.id   AF-A0A915USI4-F1
#
_cell.length_a   1.000
_cell.length_b   1.000
_cell.length_c   1.000
_cell.angle_alpha   90.00
_cell.angle_beta   90.00
_cell.angle_gamma   90.00
#
_symmetry.space_group_name_H-M   'P 1'
#
loop_
_entity.id
_entity.type
_entity.pdbx_description
1 polymer ?
#
loop_
_entity_poly.entity_id
_entity_poly.type
_entity_poly.pdbx_seq_one_letter_code
_entity_poly.pdbx_strand_id
1 'polypeptide(L)'
;MNGAGYVVAQVGCAVCGAGCDPLQERCARCKNDPFEGVGARMGPLSGRQFLRNFGWRLLIALPFLGWLFWQESGRLQRLGDLPGWAQVGLGALVAVALLVMGYHLWLTWRAAHVALVLTPAEAYLYQRRGGRVYLERMPWQECLPPEPVRGQQILETLGALAHIVMHAGLQMLAFLIPDQVYEVRLRSRLDADKRWRVALVGAQYHPRFVLTELAMFALPHWLQSGQVVVEQGYEPSAERPFLALDMQTRTLRAYALREVRLPEPSIELSVRPESHNPDGSRVESDHTLEPDAAGAAHAEQRRLREARLPAFAVPYGDYWLRAEWGLIARIERCRAASETALTPDTAPKPL
;
A
#
# COMPACT_ATOMS: atom_id res chain seq x y z
N MET A 1 22.98 -6.66 -16.90
CA MET A 1 23.51 -5.34 -16.49
C MET A 1 22.35 -4.36 -16.62
N ASN A 2 21.82 -3.86 -15.51
CA ASN A 2 20.64 -2.97 -15.54
C ASN A 2 21.06 -1.64 -16.17
N GLY A 3 20.40 -1.25 -17.27
CA GLY A 3 20.63 0.04 -17.93
C GLY A 3 20.64 1.15 -16.89
N ALA A 4 21.81 1.76 -16.69
CA ALA A 4 21.98 2.77 -15.67
C ALA A 4 21.07 3.95 -16.01
N GLY A 5 20.12 4.27 -15.13
CA GLY A 5 19.28 5.46 -15.26
C GLY A 5 20.11 6.73 -15.38
N TYR A 6 19.48 7.84 -15.74
CA TYR A 6 20.16 9.13 -15.86
C TYR A 6 20.53 9.65 -14.47
N VAL A 7 21.75 10.17 -14.29
CA VAL A 7 22.10 10.84 -13.04
C VAL A 7 21.41 12.20 -13.01
N VAL A 8 20.61 12.44 -11.97
CA VAL A 8 19.87 13.69 -11.78
C VAL A 8 20.34 14.33 -10.49
N ALA A 9 20.92 15.52 -10.60
CA ALA A 9 21.37 16.29 -9.43
C ALA A 9 20.20 17.04 -8.77
N GLN A 10 19.32 17.63 -9.58
CA GLN A 10 18.19 18.43 -9.12
C GLN A 10 16.99 18.30 -10.06
N VAL A 11 15.80 18.50 -9.51
CA VAL A 11 14.53 18.65 -10.24
C VAL A 11 13.94 20.03 -9.93
N GLY A 12 13.27 20.65 -10.88
CA GLY A 12 12.53 21.89 -10.63
C GLY A 12 11.29 21.61 -9.77
N CYS A 13 11.08 22.37 -8.70
CA CYS A 13 9.82 22.33 -7.96
C CYS A 13 8.67 22.80 -8.85
N ALA A 14 7.62 21.98 -8.96
CA ALA A 14 6.44 22.29 -9.77
C ALA A 14 5.71 23.57 -9.33
N VAL A 15 5.82 23.95 -8.06
CA VAL A 15 5.14 25.12 -7.49
C VAL A 15 5.95 26.41 -7.67
N CYS A 16 7.25 26.40 -7.38
CA CYS A 16 8.06 27.64 -7.32
C CYS A 16 9.27 27.67 -8.26
N GLY A 17 9.50 26.60 -9.05
CA GLY A 17 10.60 26.49 -10.01
C GLY A 17 11.99 26.29 -9.40
N ALA A 18 12.13 26.29 -8.06
CA ALA A 18 13.44 26.13 -7.42
C ALA A 18 14.00 24.72 -7.63
N GLY A 19 15.32 24.61 -7.86
CA GLY A 19 16.02 23.33 -7.91
C GLY A 19 15.98 22.61 -6.56
N CYS A 20 15.44 21.40 -6.54
CA CYS A 20 15.28 20.54 -5.36
C CYS A 20 15.99 19.21 -5.58
N ASP A 21 16.45 18.58 -4.50
CA ASP A 21 16.84 17.16 -4.57
C ASP A 21 15.57 16.33 -4.83
N PRO A 22 15.54 15.45 -5.85
CA PRO A 22 14.35 14.65 -6.19
C PRO A 22 13.87 13.73 -5.07
N LEU A 23 14.75 13.38 -4.11
CA LEU A 23 14.38 12.58 -2.94
C LEU A 23 13.96 13.44 -1.75
N GLN A 24 13.96 14.77 -1.87
CA GLN A 24 13.50 15.64 -0.80
C GLN A 24 11.98 15.64 -0.70
N GLU A 25 11.44 15.42 0.50
CA GLU A 25 9.99 15.39 0.75
C GLU A 25 9.33 16.74 0.45
N ARG A 26 10.02 17.84 0.81
CA ARG A 26 9.51 19.21 0.67
C ARG A 26 10.57 20.12 0.07
N CYS A 27 10.18 21.00 -0.84
CA CYS A 27 11.02 22.03 -1.41
C CYS A 27 11.64 22.89 -0.30
N ALA A 28 12.95 23.13 -0.35
CA ALA A 28 13.64 23.97 0.63
C ALA A 28 13.09 25.41 0.68
N ARG A 29 12.62 25.93 -0.46
CA ARG A 29 12.12 27.30 -0.65
C ARG A 29 10.65 27.46 -0.26
N CYS A 30 9.73 26.72 -0.89
CA CYS A 30 8.28 26.90 -0.69
C CYS A 30 7.64 25.88 0.26
N LYS A 31 8.39 24.89 0.76
CA LYS A 31 7.93 23.84 1.70
C LYS A 31 6.83 22.89 1.18
N ASN A 32 6.45 23.04 -0.09
CA ASN A 32 5.53 22.16 -0.81
C ASN A 32 6.25 20.94 -1.40
N ASP A 33 5.49 19.90 -1.80
CA ASP A 33 6.08 18.75 -2.50
C ASP A 33 6.65 19.22 -3.85
N PRO A 34 7.94 18.94 -4.18
CA PRO A 34 8.50 19.27 -5.48
C PRO A 34 7.68 18.77 -6.68
N PHE A 35 6.91 17.69 -6.51
CA PHE A 35 6.07 17.09 -7.56
C PHE A 35 4.57 17.40 -7.41
N GLU A 36 4.21 18.36 -6.54
CA GLU A 36 2.81 18.75 -6.33
C GLU A 36 2.15 19.14 -7.66
N GLY A 37 0.98 18.54 -7.95
CA GLY A 37 0.24 18.76 -9.19
C GLY A 37 0.81 18.07 -10.44
N VAL A 38 2.00 17.47 -10.37
CA VAL A 38 2.58 16.69 -11.49
C VAL A 38 2.07 15.26 -11.50
N GLY A 39 1.87 14.68 -10.30
CA GLY A 39 1.44 13.30 -10.16
C GLY A 39 1.47 12.81 -8.71
N ALA A 40 1.16 11.54 -8.51
CA ALA A 40 1.20 10.91 -7.20
C ALA A 40 2.63 10.48 -6.86
N ARG A 41 3.12 10.87 -5.68
CA ARG A 41 4.46 10.52 -5.21
C ARG A 41 4.39 9.50 -4.08
N MET A 42 5.21 8.46 -4.18
CA MET A 42 5.41 7.46 -3.13
C MET A 42 6.87 7.45 -2.70
N GLY A 43 7.10 7.79 -1.44
CA GLY A 43 8.44 7.87 -0.86
C GLY A 43 9.24 9.12 -1.26
N PRO A 44 10.49 9.22 -0.80
CA PRO A 44 11.14 8.27 0.10
C PRO A 44 10.57 8.35 1.52
N LEU A 45 10.88 7.36 2.35
CA LEU A 45 10.61 7.46 3.79
C LEU A 45 11.22 8.74 4.36
N SER A 46 10.42 9.49 5.12
CA SER A 46 10.97 10.62 5.87
C SER A 46 11.99 10.12 6.89
N GLY A 47 12.98 10.95 7.23
CA GLY A 47 14.03 10.56 8.20
C GLY A 47 13.45 10.11 9.54
N ARG A 48 12.34 10.73 9.99
CA ARG A 48 11.61 10.32 11.20
C ARG A 48 10.98 8.94 11.05
N GLN A 49 10.29 8.68 9.93
CA GLN A 49 9.69 7.37 9.67
C GLN A 49 10.75 6.27 9.51
N PHE A 50 11.87 6.58 8.84
CA PHE A 50 13.00 5.66 8.73
C PHE A 50 13.58 5.31 10.09
N LEU A 51 13.93 6.31 10.90
CA LEU A 51 14.48 6.09 12.25
C LEU A 51 13.52 5.32 13.15
N ARG A 52 12.23 5.64 13.09
CA ARG A 52 11.18 4.90 13.82
C ARG A 52 11.17 3.43 13.39
N ASN A 53 11.00 3.17 12.09
CA ASN A 53 10.85 1.81 11.58
C ASN A 53 12.12 0.96 11.70
N PHE A 54 13.27 1.55 11.40
CA PHE A 54 14.55 0.88 11.48
C PHE A 54 14.98 0.68 12.93
N GLY A 55 14.84 1.73 13.75
CA GLY A 55 15.17 1.71 15.18
C GLY A 55 14.33 0.70 15.97
N TRP A 56 13.01 0.67 15.77
CA TRP A 56 12.15 -0.31 16.45
C TRP A 56 12.49 -1.75 16.07
N ARG A 57 12.76 -2.03 14.79
CA ARG A 57 13.17 -3.37 14.36
C ARG A 57 14.50 -3.79 14.99
N LEU A 58 15.46 -2.87 15.10
CA LEU A 58 16.70 -3.14 15.84
C LEU A 58 16.47 -3.33 17.33
N LEU A 59 15.61 -2.52 17.95
CA LEU A 59 15.28 -2.62 19.37
C LEU A 59 14.56 -3.94 19.71
N ILE A 60 13.82 -4.52 18.76
CA ILE A 60 13.24 -5.87 18.91
C ILE A 60 14.29 -6.95 18.65
N ALA A 61 15.10 -6.79 17.61
CA ALA A 61 16.07 -7.80 17.19
C ALA A 61 17.25 -7.94 18.16
N LEU A 62 17.78 -6.84 18.70
CA LEU A 62 18.98 -6.85 19.54
C LEU A 62 18.78 -7.56 20.88
N PRO A 63 17.67 -7.38 21.64
CA PRO A 63 17.41 -8.16 22.84
C PRO A 63 17.14 -9.62 22.54
N PHE A 64 16.52 -9.95 21.40
CA PHE A 64 16.33 -11.35 21.00
C PHE A 64 17.66 -12.04 20.69
N LEU A 65 18.53 -11.38 19.92
CA LEU A 65 19.91 -11.82 19.67
C LEU A 65 20.71 -11.89 20.97
N GLY A 66 20.58 -10.86 21.81
CA GLY A 66 21.15 -10.82 23.15
C GLY A 66 20.70 -12.05 23.95
N TRP A 67 19.41 -12.33 24.06
CA TRP A 67 18.90 -13.51 24.75
C TRP A 67 19.42 -14.84 24.16
N LEU A 68 19.56 -14.92 22.83
CA LEU A 68 20.06 -16.11 22.13
C LEU A 68 21.56 -16.36 22.38
N PHE A 69 22.36 -15.28 22.46
CA PHE A 69 23.83 -15.34 22.53
C PHE A 69 24.42 -14.98 23.90
N TRP A 70 23.63 -14.43 24.82
CA TRP A 70 24.05 -14.06 26.18
C TRP A 70 24.22 -15.34 26.99
N GLN A 71 25.50 -15.70 27.16
CA GLN A 71 25.98 -16.93 27.77
C GLN A 71 25.57 -17.05 29.24
N GLU A 72 24.37 -17.59 29.50
CA GLU A 72 24.17 -18.45 30.66
C GLU A 72 24.34 -19.90 30.18
N SER A 73 25.45 -20.53 30.55
CA SER A 73 25.83 -21.90 30.21
C SER A 73 24.70 -22.93 30.40
N GLY A 74 23.80 -22.70 31.35
CA GLY A 74 22.64 -23.56 31.63
C GLY A 74 21.46 -23.48 30.66
N ARG A 75 21.39 -22.49 29.75
CA ARG A 75 20.33 -22.43 28.71
C ARG A 75 20.74 -23.15 27.43
N LEU A 76 21.99 -23.02 27.03
CA LEU A 76 22.55 -23.78 25.90
C LEU A 76 22.62 -25.28 26.20
N GLN A 77 22.90 -25.67 27.45
CA GLN A 77 22.80 -27.08 27.87
C GLN A 77 21.37 -27.62 27.72
N ARG A 78 20.34 -26.90 28.20
CA ARG A 78 18.93 -27.31 28.04
C ARG A 78 18.47 -27.39 26.58
N LEU A 79 19.04 -26.55 25.70
CA LEU A 79 18.83 -26.66 24.26
C LEU A 79 19.57 -27.88 23.66
N GLY A 80 20.75 -28.20 24.19
CA GLY A 80 21.52 -29.40 23.86
C GLY A 80 20.85 -30.71 24.32
N ASP A 81 19.97 -30.65 25.31
CA ASP A 81 19.17 -31.78 25.81
C ASP A 81 17.94 -32.08 24.93
N LEU A 82 17.58 -31.19 24.00
CA LEU A 82 16.51 -31.46 23.04
C LEU A 82 16.93 -32.57 22.07
N PRO A 83 15.99 -33.42 21.61
CA PRO A 83 16.31 -34.39 20.57
C PRO A 83 16.81 -33.68 19.31
N GLY A 84 17.77 -34.29 18.60
CA GLY A 84 18.49 -33.62 17.50
C GLY A 84 17.60 -33.02 16.41
N TRP A 85 16.45 -33.64 16.11
CA TRP A 85 15.48 -33.08 15.16
C TRP A 85 14.86 -31.76 15.64
N ALA A 86 14.63 -31.60 16.95
CA ALA A 86 14.07 -30.39 17.55
C ALA A 86 15.11 -29.27 17.58
N GLN A 87 16.39 -29.59 17.81
CA GLN A 87 17.49 -28.65 17.69
C GLN A 87 17.61 -28.12 16.25
N VAL A 88 17.57 -29.01 15.26
CA VAL A 88 17.59 -28.64 13.84
C VAL A 88 16.39 -27.78 13.48
N GLY A 89 15.19 -28.15 13.93
CA GLY A 89 13.96 -27.40 13.70
C GLY A 89 14.02 -25.99 14.29
N LEU A 90 14.45 -25.85 15.55
CA LEU A 90 14.60 -24.56 16.21
C LEU A 90 15.69 -23.70 15.54
N GLY A 91 16.83 -24.30 15.19
CA GLY A 91 17.90 -23.61 14.47
C GLY A 91 17.43 -23.07 13.12
N ALA A 92 16.65 -23.86 12.37
CA ALA A 92 16.05 -23.42 11.11
C ALA A 92 15.06 -22.25 11.33
N LEU A 93 14.21 -22.31 12.35
CA LEU A 93 13.27 -21.23 12.68
C LEU A 93 13.98 -19.93 13.02
N VAL A 94 15.04 -19.99 13.84
CA VAL A 94 15.84 -18.81 14.20
C VAL A 94 16.53 -18.24 12.95
N ALA A 95 17.13 -19.09 12.11
CA ALA A 95 17.76 -18.65 10.86
C ALA A 95 16.76 -17.95 9.93
N VAL A 96 15.56 -18.51 9.75
CA VAL A 96 14.49 -17.90 8.96
C VAL A 96 14.06 -16.55 9.56
N ALA A 97 13.88 -16.48 10.89
CA ALA A 97 13.50 -15.23 11.55
C ALA A 97 14.55 -14.12 11.36
N LEU A 98 15.84 -14.45 11.47
CA LEU A 98 16.93 -13.50 11.23
C LEU A 98 17.01 -13.07 9.77
N LEU A 99 16.82 -13.98 8.81
CA LEU A 99 16.78 -13.66 7.39
C LEU A 99 15.60 -12.72 7.07
N VAL A 100 14.41 -13.01 7.60
CA VAL A 100 13.22 -12.17 7.44
C VAL A 100 13.47 -10.78 8.05
N MET A 101 14.01 -10.71 9.28
CA MET A 101 14.35 -9.44 9.92
C MET A 101 15.37 -8.63 9.12
N GLY A 102 16.46 -9.25 8.67
CA GLY A 102 17.47 -8.62 7.83
C GLY A 102 16.89 -8.10 6.52
N TYR A 103 15.99 -8.87 5.90
CA TYR A 103 15.27 -8.46 4.70
C TYR A 103 14.36 -7.25 4.94
N HIS A 104 13.62 -7.19 6.05
CA HIS A 104 12.80 -6.02 6.40
C HIS A 104 13.63 -4.77 6.67
N LEU A 105 14.77 -4.91 7.37
CA LEU A 105 15.71 -3.80 7.58
C LEU A 105 16.26 -3.29 6.24
N TRP A 106 16.66 -4.21 5.35
CA TRP A 106 17.12 -3.87 4.01
C TRP A 106 16.06 -3.16 3.17
N LEU A 107 14.81 -3.65 3.17
CA LEU A 107 13.71 -2.98 2.46
C LEU A 107 13.42 -1.59 3.03
N THR A 108 13.49 -1.42 4.35
CA THR A 108 13.30 -0.11 5.01
C THR A 108 14.39 0.88 4.63
N TRP A 109 15.63 0.40 4.61
CA TRP A 109 16.74 1.18 4.09
C TRP A 109 16.52 1.56 2.61
N ARG A 110 16.09 0.62 1.77
CA ARG A 110 15.79 0.92 0.35
C ARG A 110 14.66 1.93 0.18
N ALA A 111 13.59 1.83 0.97
CA ALA A 111 12.46 2.75 0.91
C ALA A 111 12.84 4.19 1.32
N ALA A 112 13.90 4.39 2.11
CA ALA A 112 14.45 5.71 2.40
C ALA A 112 15.31 6.29 1.25
N HIS A 113 15.68 5.47 0.27
CA HIS A 113 16.57 5.83 -0.83
C HIS A 113 15.88 5.77 -2.20
N VAL A 114 14.57 5.57 -2.23
CA VAL A 114 13.78 5.41 -3.45
C VAL A 114 12.54 6.31 -3.38
N ALA A 115 12.24 6.99 -4.46
CA ALA A 115 10.96 7.66 -4.68
C ALA A 115 10.36 7.23 -6.02
N LEU A 116 9.08 6.92 -6.02
CA LEU A 116 8.31 6.61 -7.21
C LEU A 116 7.35 7.77 -7.46
N VAL A 117 7.40 8.36 -8.65
CA VAL A 117 6.48 9.42 -9.07
C VAL A 117 5.65 8.90 -10.22
N LEU A 118 4.34 8.83 -10.02
CA LEU A 118 3.36 8.35 -10.99
C LEU A 118 2.75 9.55 -11.70
N THR A 119 2.92 9.63 -13.02
CA THR A 119 2.31 10.69 -13.84
C THR A 119 1.37 10.08 -14.86
N PRO A 120 0.47 10.86 -15.50
CA PRO A 120 -0.41 10.35 -16.54
C PRO A 120 0.34 9.72 -17.74
N ALA A 121 1.56 10.17 -18.04
CA ALA A 121 2.32 9.69 -19.20
C ALA A 121 3.21 8.48 -18.89
N GLU A 122 3.88 8.50 -17.74
CA GLU A 122 4.84 7.46 -17.33
C GLU A 122 5.10 7.49 -15.81
N ALA A 123 5.79 6.47 -15.32
CA ALA A 123 6.31 6.48 -13.95
C ALA A 123 7.82 6.76 -13.92
N TYR A 124 8.24 7.53 -12.93
CA TYR A 124 9.63 7.87 -12.69
C TYR A 124 10.11 7.23 -11.39
N LEU A 125 11.20 6.47 -11.45
CA LEU A 125 11.88 5.91 -10.30
C LEU A 125 13.15 6.70 -10.02
N TYR A 126 13.16 7.42 -8.90
CA TYR A 126 14.36 8.05 -8.37
C TYR A 126 15.00 7.13 -7.35
N GLN A 127 16.29 6.80 -7.52
CA GLN A 127 17.01 5.95 -6.58
C GLN A 127 18.40 6.51 -6.26
N ARG A 128 18.71 6.65 -4.97
CA ARG A 128 20.06 7.00 -4.51
C ARG A 128 20.97 5.77 -4.54
N ARG A 129 22.09 5.84 -5.26
CA ARG A 129 23.15 4.83 -5.29
C ARG A 129 24.52 5.53 -5.28
N GLY A 130 25.40 5.16 -4.37
CA GLY A 130 26.76 5.74 -4.30
C GLY A 130 26.78 7.27 -4.20
N GLY A 131 25.86 7.86 -3.42
CA GLY A 131 25.76 9.32 -3.23
C GLY A 131 25.08 10.10 -4.35
N ARG A 132 24.82 9.46 -5.51
CA ARG A 132 24.12 10.08 -6.66
C ARG A 132 22.68 9.57 -6.75
N VAL A 133 21.78 10.40 -7.30
CA VAL A 133 20.42 9.97 -7.60
C VAL A 133 20.31 9.61 -9.07
N TYR A 134 19.78 8.42 -9.34
CA TYR A 134 19.51 7.91 -10.67
C TYR A 134 18.02 7.99 -10.93
N LEU A 135 17.65 8.50 -12.10
CA LEU A 135 16.31 8.54 -12.64
C LEU A 135 16.15 7.42 -13.66
N GLU A 136 15.17 6.55 -13.43
CA GLU A 136 14.74 5.55 -14.39
C GLU A 136 13.31 5.83 -14.82
N ARG A 137 13.10 5.87 -16.14
CA ARG A 137 11.79 6.09 -16.75
C ARG A 137 11.11 4.76 -17.02
N MET A 138 9.82 4.70 -16.71
CA MET A 138 8.95 3.53 -16.86
C MET A 138 7.71 3.94 -17.65
N PRO A 139 7.76 3.86 -18.99
CA PRO A 139 6.60 4.16 -19.81
C PRO A 139 5.47 3.17 -19.50
N TRP A 140 4.24 3.66 -19.36
CA TRP A 140 3.10 2.79 -19.03
C TRP A 140 2.83 1.72 -20.09
N GLN A 141 3.13 2.02 -21.35
CA GLN A 141 3.02 1.08 -22.48
C GLN A 141 3.96 -0.13 -22.34
N GLU A 142 5.10 0.05 -21.67
CA GLU A 142 6.08 -1.01 -21.41
C GLU A 142 5.81 -1.73 -20.08
N CYS A 143 5.14 -1.06 -19.13
CA CYS A 143 5.01 -1.53 -17.77
C CYS A 143 3.87 -2.55 -17.66
N LEU A 144 4.19 -3.80 -17.32
CA LEU A 144 3.19 -4.83 -17.06
C LEU A 144 2.49 -4.60 -15.70
N PRO A 145 1.22 -5.02 -15.55
CA PRO A 145 0.54 -5.03 -14.26
C PRO A 145 1.37 -5.80 -13.21
N PRO A 146 1.43 -5.30 -11.96
CA PRO A 146 2.25 -5.89 -10.90
C PRO A 146 1.80 -7.30 -10.53
N GLU A 147 2.74 -8.25 -10.55
CA GLU A 147 2.49 -9.63 -10.16
C GLU A 147 2.56 -9.80 -8.62
N PRO A 148 1.76 -10.69 -8.03
CA PRO A 148 1.85 -10.98 -6.61
C PRO A 148 3.22 -11.57 -6.28
N VAL A 149 3.84 -11.13 -5.18
CA VAL A 149 5.12 -11.68 -4.77
C VAL A 149 4.89 -13.10 -4.23
N ARG A 150 5.53 -14.12 -4.83
CA ARG A 150 5.47 -15.50 -4.33
C ARG A 150 5.88 -15.54 -2.85
N GLY A 151 5.03 -16.11 -2.00
CA GLY A 151 5.25 -16.18 -0.54
C GLY A 151 4.80 -14.94 0.24
N GLN A 152 4.24 -13.92 -0.41
CA GLN A 152 3.67 -12.76 0.28
C GLN A 152 2.52 -13.13 1.21
N GLN A 153 1.69 -14.12 0.84
CA GLN A 153 0.66 -14.65 1.73
C GLN A 153 1.25 -15.18 3.03
N ILE A 154 2.39 -15.89 2.99
CA ILE A 154 3.05 -16.40 4.21
C ILE A 154 3.53 -15.22 5.08
N LEU A 155 4.14 -14.21 4.47
CA LEU A 155 4.58 -12.99 5.17
C LEU A 155 3.40 -12.19 5.74
N GLU A 156 2.29 -12.08 5.01
CA GLU A 156 1.05 -11.44 5.47
C GLU A 156 0.41 -12.22 6.61
N THR A 157 0.41 -13.55 6.53
CA THR A 157 -0.13 -14.41 7.60
C THR A 157 0.74 -14.30 8.86
N LEU A 158 2.07 -14.34 8.72
CA LEU A 158 3.01 -14.12 9.82
C LEU A 158 2.89 -12.70 10.39
N GLY A 159 2.72 -11.69 9.54
CA GLY A 159 2.50 -10.31 9.94
C GLY A 159 1.18 -10.12 10.69
N ALA A 160 0.09 -10.71 10.21
CA ALA A 160 -1.20 -10.71 10.87
C ALA A 160 -1.14 -11.46 12.21
N LEU A 161 -0.45 -12.60 12.26
CA LEU A 161 -0.28 -13.37 13.49
C LEU A 161 0.57 -12.62 14.51
N ALA A 162 1.65 -11.97 14.09
CA ALA A 162 2.44 -11.06 14.93
C ALA A 162 1.58 -9.89 15.42
N HIS A 163 0.73 -9.33 14.56
CA HIS A 163 -0.19 -8.24 14.91
C HIS A 163 -1.23 -8.68 15.94
N ILE A 164 -1.82 -9.86 15.79
CA ILE A 164 -2.77 -10.46 16.73
C ILE A 164 -2.09 -10.74 18.07
N VAL A 165 -0.90 -11.34 18.08
CA VAL A 165 -0.14 -11.63 19.31
C VAL A 165 0.20 -10.34 20.06
N MET A 166 0.59 -9.29 19.34
CA MET A 166 0.88 -7.98 19.93
C MET A 166 -0.38 -7.28 20.45
N HIS A 167 -1.51 -7.35 19.75
CA HIS A 167 -2.79 -6.78 20.19
C HIS A 167 -3.47 -7.55 21.33
N ALA A 168 -3.25 -8.87 21.44
CA ALA A 168 -3.83 -9.70 22.48
C ALA A 168 -3.16 -9.53 23.85
N GLY A 169 -1.90 -9.05 23.90
CA GLY A 169 -1.16 -8.87 25.15
C GLY A 169 -0.75 -7.43 25.50
N LEU A 170 -0.65 -6.54 24.52
CA LEU A 170 0.04 -5.24 24.67
C LEU A 170 -0.62 -4.13 23.84
N GLN A 171 -1.94 -3.92 23.97
CA GLN A 171 -2.68 -2.87 23.22
C GLN A 171 -2.07 -1.47 23.39
N MET A 172 -1.53 -1.17 24.57
CA MET A 172 -0.82 0.09 24.84
C MET A 172 0.44 0.28 23.99
N LEU A 173 1.02 -0.78 23.42
CA LEU A 173 2.22 -0.73 22.58
C LEU A 173 1.90 -0.80 21.08
N ALA A 174 0.64 -0.66 20.66
CA ALA A 174 0.27 -0.70 19.25
C ALA A 174 0.99 0.39 18.41
N PHE A 175 1.34 1.53 19.01
CA PHE A 175 2.16 2.57 18.37
C PHE A 175 3.63 2.16 18.11
N LEU A 176 4.09 1.08 18.76
CA LEU A 176 5.41 0.48 18.57
C LEU A 176 5.45 -0.54 17.44
N ILE A 177 4.30 -0.90 16.86
CA ILE A 177 4.25 -1.87 15.78
C ILE A 177 4.95 -1.23 14.57
N PRO A 178 6.07 -1.80 14.11
CA PRO A 178 6.75 -1.28 12.94
C PRO A 178 5.81 -1.36 11.74
N ASP A 179 5.83 -0.33 10.89
CA ASP A 179 5.00 -0.31 9.70
C ASP A 179 5.27 -1.54 8.84
N GLN A 180 4.24 -2.06 8.17
CA GLN A 180 4.44 -3.12 7.20
C GLN A 180 5.36 -2.63 6.06
N VAL A 181 6.23 -3.53 5.64
CA VAL A 181 7.18 -3.30 4.54
C VAL A 181 6.91 -4.32 3.47
N TYR A 182 6.79 -3.86 2.24
CA TYR A 182 6.64 -4.74 1.09
C TYR A 182 7.35 -4.15 -0.12
N GLU A 183 7.44 -4.96 -1.15
CA GLU A 183 8.10 -4.63 -2.40
C GLU A 183 7.10 -4.75 -3.54
N VAL A 184 6.89 -3.67 -4.29
CA VAL A 184 6.17 -3.70 -5.55
C VAL A 184 7.16 -4.04 -6.66
N ARG A 185 6.81 -5.03 -7.47
CA ARG A 185 7.62 -5.49 -8.59
C ARG A 185 6.91 -5.17 -9.90
N LEU A 186 7.53 -4.34 -10.71
CA LEU A 186 7.11 -4.03 -12.05
C LEU A 186 8.10 -4.64 -13.04
N ARG A 187 7.63 -5.02 -14.22
CA ARG A 187 8.44 -5.67 -15.26
C ARG A 187 8.19 -4.99 -16.59
N SER A 188 9.25 -4.85 -17.38
CA SER A 188 9.07 -4.40 -18.76
C SER A 188 8.52 -5.54 -19.61
N ARG A 189 7.58 -5.18 -20.49
CA ARG A 189 7.08 -6.03 -21.57
C ARG A 189 8.11 -6.16 -22.69
N LEU A 190 8.90 -5.10 -22.94
CA LEU A 190 9.86 -5.04 -24.04
C LEU A 190 11.20 -5.68 -23.68
N ASP A 191 11.56 -5.68 -22.39
CA ASP A 191 12.82 -6.21 -21.90
C ASP A 191 12.56 -7.15 -20.69
N ALA A 192 12.75 -8.45 -20.89
CA ALA A 192 12.51 -9.47 -19.88
C ALA A 192 13.45 -9.36 -18.65
N ASP A 193 14.63 -8.76 -18.84
CA ASP A 193 15.63 -8.55 -17.80
C ASP A 193 15.38 -7.26 -17.03
N LYS A 194 14.65 -6.30 -17.61
CA LYS A 194 14.30 -5.04 -16.96
C LYS A 194 13.18 -5.24 -15.94
N ARG A 195 13.57 -5.17 -14.65
CA ARG A 195 12.67 -5.31 -13.51
C ARG A 195 12.86 -4.16 -12.55
N TRP A 196 11.76 -3.49 -12.22
CA TRP A 196 11.75 -2.43 -11.23
C TRP A 196 11.24 -2.98 -9.90
N ARG A 197 11.97 -2.64 -8.85
CA ARG A 197 11.73 -3.11 -7.50
C ARG A 197 11.61 -1.91 -6.59
N VAL A 198 10.40 -1.62 -6.15
CA VAL A 198 10.10 -0.45 -5.33
C VAL A 198 9.76 -0.91 -3.92
N ALA A 199 10.61 -0.56 -2.97
CA ALA A 199 10.37 -0.85 -1.55
C ALA A 199 9.50 0.25 -0.96
N LEU A 200 8.43 -0.13 -0.27
CA LEU A 200 7.45 0.79 0.32
C LEU A 200 7.24 0.43 1.80
N VAL A 201 7.12 1.45 2.64
CA VAL A 201 7.02 1.31 4.10
C VAL A 201 6.08 2.37 4.64
N GLY A 202 5.09 1.94 5.42
CA GLY A 202 4.16 2.86 6.09
C GLY A 202 2.71 2.39 5.98
N ALA A 203 1.90 2.66 7.01
CA ALA A 203 0.46 2.43 6.98
C ALA A 203 -0.25 3.12 5.78
N GLN A 204 0.25 4.29 5.37
CA GLN A 204 -0.24 5.04 4.20
C GLN A 204 0.00 4.35 2.86
N TYR A 205 0.95 3.42 2.80
CA TYR A 205 1.22 2.66 1.59
C TYR A 205 0.67 1.25 1.75
N HIS A 206 -0.56 1.02 2.18
CA HIS A 206 -1.10 -0.34 2.14
C HIS A 206 -1.00 -0.89 0.69
N PRO A 207 -0.63 -2.17 0.46
CA PRO A 207 -0.47 -2.70 -0.90
C PRO A 207 -1.65 -2.41 -1.82
N ARG A 208 -2.87 -2.52 -1.28
CA ARG A 208 -4.13 -2.17 -1.96
C ARG A 208 -4.18 -0.72 -2.45
N PHE A 209 -3.77 0.22 -1.62
CA PHE A 209 -3.73 1.65 -1.97
C PHE A 209 -2.75 1.87 -3.11
N VAL A 210 -1.53 1.32 -2.99
CA VAL A 210 -0.49 1.50 -4.00
C VAL A 210 -0.85 0.86 -5.33
N LEU A 211 -1.45 -0.34 -5.31
CA LEU A 211 -1.96 -0.97 -6.53
C LEU A 211 -3.07 -0.15 -7.18
N THR A 212 -3.95 0.44 -6.37
CA THR A 212 -5.05 1.28 -6.87
C THR A 212 -4.53 2.59 -7.46
N GLU A 213 -3.58 3.25 -6.80
CA GLU A 213 -2.89 4.43 -7.33
C GLU A 213 -2.16 4.10 -8.64
N LEU A 214 -1.40 3.00 -8.70
CA LEU A 214 -0.76 2.54 -9.94
C LEU A 214 -1.79 2.30 -11.05
N ALA A 215 -2.91 1.66 -10.72
CA ALA A 215 -3.98 1.41 -11.68
C ALA A 215 -4.58 2.73 -12.19
N MET A 216 -4.79 3.72 -11.33
CA MET A 216 -5.35 5.03 -11.73
C MET A 216 -4.58 5.66 -12.89
N PHE A 217 -3.25 5.58 -12.88
CA PHE A 217 -2.42 6.13 -13.95
C PHE A 217 -2.21 5.15 -15.12
N ALA A 218 -2.07 3.85 -14.85
CA ALA A 218 -1.65 2.88 -15.87
C ALA A 218 -2.82 2.20 -16.61
N LEU A 219 -4.02 2.17 -16.02
CA LEU A 219 -5.17 1.43 -16.55
C LEU A 219 -5.55 1.78 -18.00
N PRO A 220 -5.57 3.07 -18.43
CA PRO A 220 -5.84 3.39 -19.84
C PRO A 220 -4.90 2.68 -20.80
N HIS A 221 -3.61 2.63 -20.45
CA HIS A 221 -2.57 1.99 -21.27
C HIS A 221 -2.68 0.47 -21.24
N TRP A 222 -3.00 -0.11 -20.08
CA TRP A 222 -3.21 -1.55 -19.95
C TRP A 222 -4.42 -2.04 -20.74
N LEU A 223 -5.52 -1.28 -20.74
CA LEU A 223 -6.70 -1.58 -21.55
C LEU A 223 -6.38 -1.46 -23.05
N GLN A 224 -5.78 -0.34 -23.48
CA GLN A 224 -5.41 -0.12 -24.88
C GLN A 224 -4.46 -1.19 -25.42
N SER A 225 -3.53 -1.67 -24.59
CA SER A 225 -2.54 -2.67 -24.99
C SER A 225 -3.02 -4.13 -24.82
N GLY A 226 -4.25 -4.34 -24.36
CA GLY A 226 -4.82 -5.66 -24.10
C GLY A 226 -4.17 -6.41 -22.92
N GLN A 227 -3.41 -5.73 -22.07
CA GLN A 227 -2.81 -6.32 -20.88
C GLN A 227 -3.82 -6.55 -19.77
N VAL A 228 -4.86 -5.71 -19.72
CA VAL A 228 -6.03 -5.85 -18.88
C VAL A 228 -7.25 -5.93 -19.79
N VAL A 229 -8.17 -6.83 -19.47
CA VAL A 229 -9.39 -7.06 -20.27
C VAL A 229 -10.62 -6.77 -19.42
N VAL A 230 -11.59 -6.07 -20.00
CA VAL A 230 -12.92 -5.90 -19.39
C VAL A 230 -13.68 -7.20 -19.57
N GLU A 231 -14.20 -7.75 -18.49
CA GLU A 231 -15.00 -8.96 -18.58
C GLU A 231 -16.36 -8.69 -19.20
N GLN A 232 -16.75 -9.56 -20.14
CA GLN A 232 -18.05 -9.48 -20.80
C GLN A 232 -19.18 -9.62 -19.79
N GLY A 233 -20.18 -8.73 -19.88
CA GLY A 233 -21.30 -8.68 -18.96
C GLY A 233 -21.01 -7.93 -17.66
N TYR A 234 -19.80 -7.41 -17.47
CA TYR A 234 -19.37 -6.54 -16.35
C TYR A 234 -18.81 -5.21 -16.85
N GLU A 235 -19.33 -4.71 -17.97
CA GLU A 235 -18.89 -3.44 -18.55
C GLU A 235 -19.25 -2.25 -17.65
N PRO A 236 -18.43 -1.18 -17.63
CA PRO A 236 -18.71 0.05 -16.93
C PRO A 236 -20.04 0.67 -17.38
N SER A 237 -20.90 1.01 -16.42
CA SER A 237 -22.17 1.70 -16.66
C SER A 237 -22.56 2.56 -15.45
N ALA A 238 -23.53 3.45 -15.61
CA ALA A 238 -24.03 4.28 -14.50
C ALA A 238 -24.59 3.45 -13.33
N GLU A 239 -25.12 2.25 -13.60
CA GLU A 239 -25.62 1.33 -12.58
C GLU A 239 -24.49 0.57 -11.87
N ARG A 240 -23.28 0.55 -12.46
CA ARG A 240 -22.10 -0.15 -11.98
C ARG A 240 -20.92 0.81 -11.84
N PRO A 241 -20.99 1.76 -10.90
CA PRO A 241 -19.98 2.80 -10.77
C PRO A 241 -18.67 2.30 -10.15
N PHE A 242 -18.61 1.07 -9.63
CA PHE A 242 -17.41 0.54 -8.97
C PHE A 242 -16.61 -0.37 -9.90
N LEU A 243 -15.40 0.04 -10.25
CA LEU A 243 -14.44 -0.71 -11.04
C LEU A 243 -13.51 -1.51 -10.13
N ALA A 244 -13.65 -2.83 -10.19
CA ALA A 244 -12.77 -3.80 -9.56
C ALA A 244 -11.74 -4.28 -10.57
N LEU A 245 -10.48 -3.86 -10.41
CA LEU A 245 -9.35 -4.39 -11.17
C LEU A 245 -8.68 -5.52 -10.39
N ASP A 246 -8.80 -6.74 -10.88
CA ASP A 246 -8.04 -7.87 -10.33
C ASP A 246 -6.68 -7.96 -11.00
N MET A 247 -5.63 -7.60 -10.26
CA MET A 247 -4.26 -7.63 -10.75
C MET A 247 -3.74 -9.06 -10.99
N GLN A 248 -4.36 -10.07 -10.35
CA GLN A 248 -3.95 -11.46 -10.50
C GLN A 248 -4.44 -12.05 -11.83
N THR A 249 -5.70 -11.81 -12.19
CA THR A 249 -6.29 -12.30 -13.45
C THR A 249 -6.17 -11.29 -14.59
N ARG A 250 -5.76 -10.04 -14.28
CA ARG A 250 -5.70 -8.90 -15.20
C ARG A 250 -7.07 -8.60 -15.82
N THR A 251 -8.10 -8.66 -14.98
CA THR A 251 -9.49 -8.51 -15.39
C THR A 251 -10.08 -7.29 -14.71
N LEU A 252 -10.80 -6.47 -15.48
CA LEU A 252 -11.59 -5.36 -14.97
C LEU A 252 -13.07 -5.74 -14.98
N ARG A 253 -13.74 -5.60 -13.83
CA ARG A 253 -15.20 -5.76 -13.72
C ARG A 253 -15.82 -4.52 -13.08
N ALA A 254 -16.94 -4.07 -13.64
CA ALA A 254 -17.77 -3.05 -13.01
C ALA A 254 -18.87 -3.71 -12.16
N TYR A 255 -19.08 -3.19 -10.96
CA TYR A 255 -20.07 -3.66 -9.99
C TYR A 255 -21.00 -2.53 -9.55
N ALA A 256 -22.24 -2.90 -9.23
CA ALA A 256 -23.09 -2.00 -8.46
C ALA A 256 -22.57 -1.95 -7.02
N LEU A 257 -22.59 -0.78 -6.37
CA LEU A 257 -22.05 -0.62 -5.02
C LEU A 257 -22.65 -1.59 -4.00
N ARG A 258 -23.94 -1.92 -4.14
CA ARG A 258 -24.67 -2.88 -3.30
C ARG A 258 -24.13 -4.32 -3.37
N GLU A 259 -23.47 -4.68 -4.47
CA GLU A 259 -22.87 -6.00 -4.69
C GLU A 259 -21.49 -6.10 -4.02
N VAL A 260 -20.83 -4.96 -3.78
CA VAL A 260 -19.48 -4.92 -3.23
C VAL A 260 -19.53 -4.96 -1.70
N ARG A 261 -19.54 -6.18 -1.15
CA ARG A 261 -19.47 -6.43 0.29
C ARG A 261 -18.08 -6.89 0.67
N LEU A 262 -17.20 -5.95 1.04
CA LEU A 262 -15.86 -6.27 1.53
C LEU A 262 -15.81 -6.05 3.06
N PRO A 263 -15.23 -6.98 3.84
CA PRO A 263 -15.21 -6.93 5.31
C PRO A 263 -14.21 -5.91 5.88
N GLU A 264 -13.96 -4.83 5.15
CA GLU A 264 -12.94 -3.84 5.48
C GLU A 264 -13.58 -2.61 6.16
N PRO A 265 -12.87 -1.93 7.08
CA PRO A 265 -13.36 -0.69 7.65
C PRO A 265 -13.56 0.32 6.51
N SER A 266 -14.79 0.78 6.29
CA SER A 266 -15.05 1.89 5.37
C SER A 266 -14.14 3.06 5.72
N ILE A 267 -13.59 3.76 4.73
CA ILE A 267 -12.74 4.93 4.99
C ILE A 267 -13.57 5.95 5.76
N GLU A 268 -13.28 6.12 7.06
CA GLU A 268 -13.66 7.32 7.78
C GLU A 268 -12.79 8.46 7.22
N LEU A 269 -13.29 9.12 6.17
CA LEU A 269 -12.67 10.34 5.64
C LEU A 269 -12.61 11.35 6.78
N SER A 270 -11.41 11.57 7.33
CA SER A 270 -11.17 12.50 8.44
C SER A 270 -11.73 13.87 8.06
N VAL A 271 -12.83 14.26 8.73
CA VAL A 271 -13.36 15.62 8.67
C VAL A 271 -12.27 16.54 9.19
N ARG A 272 -11.92 17.56 8.41
CA ARG A 272 -11.17 18.71 8.93
C ARG A 272 -11.92 19.17 10.19
N PRO A 273 -11.32 19.12 11.40
CA PRO A 273 -12.06 19.37 12.62
C PRO A 273 -12.79 20.71 12.48
N GLU A 274 -14.09 20.71 12.77
CA GLU A 274 -14.87 21.94 12.76
C GLU A 274 -14.15 22.92 13.70
N SER A 275 -13.74 24.06 13.16
CA SER A 275 -13.09 25.08 13.98
C SER A 275 -14.16 25.65 14.91
N HIS A 276 -13.95 25.49 16.21
CA HIS A 276 -14.75 26.13 17.23
C HIS A 276 -14.03 27.39 17.70
N ASN A 277 -14.79 28.44 17.96
CA ASN A 277 -14.30 29.59 18.71
C ASN A 277 -13.96 29.14 20.14
N PRO A 278 -13.14 29.92 20.88
CA PRO A 278 -12.77 29.61 22.27
C PRO A 278 -13.96 29.52 23.24
N ASP A 279 -15.11 30.09 22.86
CA ASP A 279 -16.37 30.07 23.60
C ASP A 279 -17.25 28.85 23.27
N GLY A 280 -16.78 27.94 22.41
CA GLY A 280 -17.51 26.75 21.97
C GLY A 280 -18.51 27.01 20.84
N SER A 281 -18.68 28.26 20.40
CA SER A 281 -19.49 28.57 19.22
C SER A 281 -18.81 28.06 17.95
N ARG A 282 -19.60 27.58 16.99
CA ARG A 282 -19.09 27.11 15.71
C ARG A 282 -18.57 28.32 14.93
N VAL A 283 -17.33 28.28 14.41
CA VAL A 283 -16.86 29.30 13.47
C VAL A 283 -17.71 29.18 12.21
N GLU A 284 -18.54 30.18 11.93
CA GLU A 284 -19.27 30.24 10.67
C GLU A 284 -18.27 30.29 9.53
N SER A 285 -18.38 29.33 8.62
CA SER A 285 -17.59 29.29 7.40
C SER A 285 -17.86 30.56 6.60
N ASP A 286 -16.81 31.32 6.31
CA ASP A 286 -16.90 32.56 5.53
C ASP A 286 -17.52 32.26 4.15
N HIS A 287 -18.77 32.67 3.96
CA HIS A 287 -19.58 32.37 2.76
C HIS A 287 -19.28 33.30 1.57
N THR A 288 -18.20 34.07 1.64
CA THR A 288 -17.84 35.08 0.63
C THR A 288 -16.93 34.56 -0.49
N LEU A 289 -16.49 33.30 -0.43
CA LEU A 289 -15.72 32.63 -1.50
C LEU A 289 -16.63 31.62 -2.23
N GLU A 290 -16.52 31.58 -3.57
CA GLU A 290 -17.52 31.01 -4.50
C GLU A 290 -18.20 29.68 -4.06
N PRO A 291 -19.54 29.54 -4.22
CA PRO A 291 -20.34 28.55 -3.47
C PRO A 291 -20.37 27.13 -4.08
N ASP A 292 -19.99 26.96 -5.35
CA ASP A 292 -20.38 25.75 -6.08
C ASP A 292 -19.41 24.57 -5.91
N ALA A 293 -18.10 24.80 -5.84
CA ALA A 293 -17.13 23.71 -5.75
C ALA A 293 -17.03 23.11 -4.33
N ALA A 294 -17.10 23.95 -3.29
CA ALA A 294 -17.04 23.50 -1.90
C ALA A 294 -18.34 22.83 -1.45
N GLY A 295 -19.50 23.35 -1.92
CA GLY A 295 -20.80 22.74 -1.70
C GLY A 295 -20.93 21.40 -2.43
N ALA A 296 -20.50 21.32 -3.69
CA ALA A 296 -20.47 20.06 -4.44
C ALA A 296 -19.49 19.04 -3.82
N ALA A 297 -18.31 19.47 -3.38
CA ALA A 297 -17.36 18.60 -2.69
C ALA A 297 -17.91 18.08 -1.36
N HIS A 298 -18.61 18.90 -0.57
CA HIS A 298 -19.27 18.48 0.67
C HIS A 298 -20.47 17.55 0.42
N ALA A 299 -21.29 17.85 -0.58
CA ALA A 299 -22.43 17.03 -0.96
C ALA A 299 -21.98 15.67 -1.52
N GLU A 300 -20.96 15.68 -2.37
CA GLU A 300 -20.31 14.46 -2.86
C GLU A 300 -19.72 13.70 -1.68
N GLN A 301 -18.93 14.32 -0.81
CA GLN A 301 -18.37 13.66 0.37
C GLN A 301 -19.43 13.04 1.29
N ARG A 302 -20.62 13.66 1.42
CA ARG A 302 -21.77 13.10 2.13
C ARG A 302 -22.36 11.90 1.37
N ARG A 303 -22.56 12.00 0.05
CA ARG A 303 -22.97 10.89 -0.82
C ARG A 303 -22.00 9.71 -0.73
N LEU A 304 -20.69 9.97 -0.68
CA LEU A 304 -19.63 8.96 -0.52
C LEU A 304 -19.72 8.23 0.83
N ARG A 305 -20.08 8.95 1.90
CA ARG A 305 -20.32 8.35 3.24
C ARG A 305 -21.56 7.47 3.25
N GLU A 306 -22.65 7.94 2.66
CA GLU A 306 -23.90 7.20 2.55
C GLU A 306 -23.72 5.95 1.66
N ALA A 307 -22.88 6.04 0.63
CA ALA A 307 -22.56 4.95 -0.29
C ALA A 307 -21.72 3.80 0.32
N ARG A 308 -21.19 3.94 1.55
CA ARG A 308 -20.32 2.94 2.22
C ARG A 308 -19.22 2.42 1.29
N LEU A 309 -18.46 3.33 0.67
CA LEU A 309 -17.43 2.95 -0.28
C LEU A 309 -16.40 2.00 0.35
N PRO A 310 -15.97 0.95 -0.37
CA PRO A 310 -14.92 0.07 0.10
C PRO A 310 -13.63 0.84 0.34
N ALA A 311 -12.86 0.41 1.34
CA ALA A 311 -11.56 1.01 1.60
C ALA A 311 -10.65 0.99 0.37
N PHE A 312 -9.78 2.00 0.27
CA PHE A 312 -8.78 2.17 -0.78
C PHE A 312 -9.31 2.38 -2.21
N ALA A 313 -10.61 2.54 -2.40
CA ALA A 313 -11.14 2.97 -3.69
C ALA A 313 -10.85 4.46 -3.93
N VAL A 314 -10.50 4.81 -5.16
CA VAL A 314 -10.16 6.18 -5.58
C VAL A 314 -11.08 6.64 -6.71
N PRO A 315 -11.35 7.95 -6.84
CA PRO A 315 -12.13 8.45 -7.96
C PRO A 315 -11.38 8.25 -9.29
N TYR A 316 -12.10 7.83 -10.33
CA TYR A 316 -11.60 7.57 -11.67
C TYR A 316 -12.64 7.98 -12.72
N GLY A 317 -12.61 9.24 -13.13
CA GLY A 317 -13.69 9.83 -13.94
C GLY A 317 -15.02 9.75 -13.18
N ASP A 318 -16.05 9.21 -13.83
CA ASP A 318 -17.38 9.00 -13.23
C ASP A 318 -17.47 7.72 -12.36
N TYR A 319 -16.35 7.02 -12.18
CA TYR A 319 -16.28 5.72 -11.54
C TYR A 319 -15.39 5.72 -10.29
N TRP A 320 -15.50 4.65 -9.50
CA TRP A 320 -14.63 4.35 -8.36
C TRP A 320 -13.72 3.19 -8.72
N LEU A 321 -12.41 3.40 -8.75
CA LEU A 321 -11.44 2.36 -9.06
C LEU A 321 -10.86 1.77 -7.78
N ARG A 322 -10.80 0.44 -7.71
CA ARG A 322 -9.99 -0.30 -6.74
C ARG A 322 -9.24 -1.41 -7.44
N ALA A 323 -7.95 -1.54 -7.13
CA ALA A 323 -7.12 -2.61 -7.67
C ALA A 323 -6.46 -3.43 -6.57
N GLU A 324 -6.51 -4.76 -6.71
CA GLU A 324 -5.90 -5.69 -5.77
C GLU A 324 -5.72 -7.08 -6.40
N TRP A 325 -4.85 -7.91 -5.84
CA TRP A 325 -4.75 -9.32 -6.21
C TRP A 325 -5.91 -10.14 -5.63
N GLY A 326 -6.67 -10.83 -6.49
CA GLY A 326 -7.78 -11.70 -6.07
C GLY A 326 -9.01 -10.92 -5.59
N LEU A 327 -9.15 -9.65 -6.00
CA LEU A 327 -10.26 -8.78 -5.62
C LEU A 327 -11.61 -9.35 -6.05
N ILE A 328 -11.71 -9.76 -7.32
CA ILE A 328 -12.97 -10.25 -7.92
C ILE A 328 -13.41 -11.51 -7.18
N ALA A 329 -12.50 -12.48 -7.01
CA ALA A 329 -12.80 -13.71 -6.29
C ALA A 329 -13.22 -13.45 -4.83
N ARG A 330 -12.75 -12.37 -4.20
CA ARG A 330 -13.19 -12.00 -2.85
C ARG A 330 -14.58 -11.35 -2.84
N ILE A 331 -14.87 -10.44 -3.78
CA ILE A 331 -16.20 -9.85 -3.94
C ILE A 331 -17.23 -10.96 -4.16
N GLU A 332 -16.97 -11.88 -5.10
CA GLU A 332 -17.89 -12.98 -5.40
C GLU A 332 -18.09 -13.94 -4.22
N ARG A 333 -17.03 -14.27 -3.48
CA ARG A 333 -17.15 -15.10 -2.27
C ARG A 333 -18.04 -14.43 -1.21
N CYS A 334 -17.86 -13.13 -0.97
CA CYS A 334 -18.67 -12.40 0.00
C CYS A 334 -20.12 -12.23 -0.45
N ARG A 335 -20.35 -12.09 -1.76
CA ARG A 335 -21.68 -12.08 -2.36
C ARG A 335 -22.37 -13.43 -2.18
N ALA A 336 -21.73 -14.53 -2.58
CA ALA A 336 -22.28 -15.88 -2.43
C ALA A 336 -22.59 -16.20 -0.96
N ALA A 337 -21.68 -15.87 -0.03
CA ALA A 337 -21.91 -16.04 1.40
C ALA A 337 -23.13 -15.25 1.91
N SER A 338 -23.35 -14.05 1.38
CA SER A 338 -24.52 -13.23 1.71
C SER A 338 -25.82 -13.80 1.15
N GLU A 339 -25.80 -14.34 -0.08
CA GLU A 339 -26.95 -14.98 -0.71
C GLU A 339 -27.34 -16.27 0.03
N THR A 340 -26.36 -17.08 0.43
CA THR A 340 -26.60 -18.30 1.24
C THR A 340 -27.11 -18.01 2.65
N ALA A 341 -26.75 -16.86 3.24
CA ALA A 341 -27.26 -16.44 4.54
C ALA A 341 -28.72 -15.93 4.48
N LEU A 342 -29.22 -15.60 3.29
CA LEU A 342 -30.59 -15.11 3.06
C LEU A 342 -31.55 -16.24 2.65
N THR A 343 -31.06 -17.40 2.24
CA THR A 343 -31.89 -18.60 2.06
C THR A 343 -32.28 -19.18 3.43
N PRO A 344 -33.57 -19.19 3.80
CA PRO A 344 -33.99 -19.86 5.03
C PRO A 344 -33.75 -21.36 4.90
N ASP A 345 -33.14 -21.95 5.93
CA ASP A 345 -33.04 -23.40 6.12
C ASP A 345 -34.43 -24.02 5.99
N THR A 346 -34.75 -24.52 4.81
CA THR A 346 -35.87 -25.42 4.57
C THR A 346 -35.38 -26.84 4.82
N ALA A 347 -34.88 -27.09 6.02
CA ALA A 347 -34.70 -28.45 6.50
C ALA A 347 -36.09 -28.98 6.93
N PRO A 348 -36.63 -30.03 6.29
CA PRO A 348 -37.85 -30.65 6.78
C PRO A 348 -37.58 -31.24 8.17
N LYS A 349 -38.40 -30.85 9.15
CA LYS A 349 -38.40 -31.50 10.47
C LYS A 349 -38.59 -33.01 10.27
N PRO A 350 -37.72 -33.87 10.84
CA PRO A 350 -37.97 -35.30 10.85
C PRO A 350 -39.25 -35.57 11.65
N LEU A 351 -40.12 -36.38 11.06
CA LEU A 351 -41.43 -36.80 11.58
C LEU A 351 -41.31 -37.62 12.87
#